data_AF-A0A1J9Q800-F1
#
_entry.id   AF-A0A1J9Q800-F1
#
_cell.length_a   1.000
_cell.length_b   1.000
_cell.length_c   1.000
_cell.angle_alpha   90.00
_cell.angle_beta   90.00
_cell.angle_gamma   90.00
#
_symmetry.space_group_name_H-M   'P 1'
#
loop_
_entity.id
_entity.type
_entity.pdbx_description
1 polymer ?
#
loop_
_entity_poly.entity_id
_entity_poly.type
_entity_poly.pdbx_seq_one_letter_code
_entity_poly.pdbx_strand_id
1 'polypeptide(L)'
;MYVTTNPCKYIIADNIAQYENFLEKEMSSRSQSRKRRAGSPPSTGADTTIPNNWEEINETLARPRLSLSPSKFSLEHFRKFKRADTRASKEQPVTTSVIPIIESDVDDPKCAGEGYPLGNIAPLTDGTLAQAKPDHFYGALPEQLDRQIRNELCDYIIPSTQDDLPMVPSVFLEAKGPDGFLAVATRQACYDGALGARGMHALQSYQQDGSRSTYDNSAYTLTSTYHGGTLKLYTTHLTEPEDRGRLPEYIMTQLNAWGMNGNLETFRRGACAYQHAQGKEGRISPTVDDSDISTLSDEAEYSNAHWSFAATTEEGKEDILSRNSKRPRVSSIGQGDIARNTTRWN
;
A
#
# COMPACT_ATOMS: atom_id res chain seq x y z
N MET A 1 -30.52 -6.99 4.28
CA MET A 1 -30.25 -6.83 2.84
C MET A 1 -28.89 -7.47 2.60
N TYR A 2 -28.85 -8.67 2.02
CA TYR A 2 -27.65 -9.50 1.96
C TYR A 2 -26.61 -8.85 1.05
N VAL A 3 -25.49 -8.42 1.64
CA VAL A 3 -24.30 -7.96 0.90
C VAL A 3 -23.61 -9.22 0.38
N THR A 4 -23.74 -9.48 -0.91
CA THR A 4 -22.99 -10.55 -1.58
C THR A 4 -21.60 -10.00 -1.91
N THR A 5 -20.65 -10.19 -0.99
CA THR A 5 -19.22 -10.08 -1.31
C THR A 5 -18.85 -11.31 -2.13
N ASN A 6 -18.90 -11.20 -3.46
CA ASN A 6 -18.28 -12.20 -4.34
C ASN A 6 -16.76 -11.95 -4.33
N PRO A 7 -15.92 -12.86 -3.79
CA PRO A 7 -14.49 -12.81 -4.02
C PRO A 7 -14.24 -13.17 -5.50
N CYS A 8 -13.92 -12.18 -6.32
CA CYS A 8 -13.41 -12.43 -7.65
C CYS A 8 -11.97 -12.98 -7.52
N LYS A 9 -11.81 -14.30 -7.58
CA LYS A 9 -10.50 -14.95 -7.67
C LYS A 9 -9.88 -14.60 -9.03
N TYR A 10 -8.76 -13.90 -9.04
CA TYR A 10 -7.92 -13.72 -10.22
C TYR A 10 -6.63 -14.51 -10.00
N ILE A 11 -6.54 -15.68 -10.61
CA ILE A 11 -5.32 -16.50 -10.60
C ILE A 11 -4.45 -16.04 -11.77
N ILE A 12 -3.18 -15.76 -11.51
CA ILE A 12 -2.26 -15.28 -12.53
C ILE A 12 -2.09 -16.30 -13.67
N ALA A 13 -2.05 -17.60 -13.38
CA ALA A 13 -1.96 -18.65 -14.39
C ALA A 13 -3.11 -18.59 -15.43
N ASP A 14 -4.35 -18.30 -15.00
CA ASP A 14 -5.52 -18.22 -15.89
C ASP A 14 -5.61 -16.88 -16.64
N ASN A 15 -4.99 -15.82 -16.12
CA ASN A 15 -4.97 -14.50 -16.74
C ASN A 15 -3.85 -14.33 -17.78
N ILE A 16 -2.74 -15.05 -17.65
CA ILE A 16 -1.63 -15.01 -18.63
C ILE A 16 -2.07 -15.50 -20.01
N ALA A 17 -2.89 -16.57 -20.08
CA ALA A 17 -3.46 -17.05 -21.35
C ALA A 17 -4.41 -16.04 -22.01
N GLN A 18 -5.03 -15.13 -21.23
CA GLN A 18 -5.79 -14.01 -21.79
C GLN A 18 -4.91 -12.84 -22.21
N TYR A 19 -3.70 -12.70 -21.64
CA TYR A 19 -2.72 -11.68 -21.97
C TYR A 19 -2.09 -11.93 -23.35
N GLU A 20 -1.74 -13.18 -23.67
CA GLU A 20 -1.26 -13.59 -25.01
C GLU A 20 -2.31 -13.31 -26.09
N ASN A 21 -3.59 -13.60 -25.80
CA ASN A 21 -4.69 -13.35 -26.72
C ASN A 21 -5.06 -11.86 -26.89
N PHE A 22 -4.62 -10.98 -26.00
CA PHE A 22 -4.97 -9.55 -26.02
C PHE A 22 -3.94 -8.72 -26.78
N LEU A 23 -2.64 -9.00 -26.62
CA LEU A 23 -1.58 -8.32 -27.39
C LEU A 23 -1.66 -8.65 -28.89
N GLU A 24 -2.11 -9.84 -29.29
CA GLU A 24 -2.37 -10.15 -30.71
C GLU A 24 -3.66 -9.51 -31.25
N LYS A 25 -4.67 -9.24 -30.39
CA LYS A 25 -5.97 -8.70 -30.83
C LYS A 25 -6.02 -7.18 -30.99
N GLU A 26 -5.06 -6.45 -30.43
CA GLU A 26 -4.89 -5.00 -30.69
C GLU A 26 -4.53 -4.70 -32.16
N MET A 27 -4.21 -5.71 -32.98
CA MET A 27 -3.90 -5.53 -34.42
C MET A 27 -4.88 -6.16 -35.41
N SER A 28 -5.96 -6.81 -34.98
CA SER A 28 -6.96 -7.36 -35.92
C SER A 28 -8.38 -7.28 -35.40
N SER A 29 -9.18 -6.43 -36.05
CA SER A 29 -10.60 -6.24 -35.78
C SER A 29 -11.40 -7.55 -35.87
N ARG A 30 -12.28 -7.74 -34.87
CA ARG A 30 -13.31 -8.79 -34.68
C ARG A 30 -12.82 -10.10 -34.07
N SER A 31 -13.47 -10.54 -33.00
CA SER A 31 -13.87 -11.96 -32.81
C SER A 31 -14.86 -12.16 -31.66
N GLN A 32 -15.91 -12.92 -31.95
CA GLN A 32 -16.97 -13.41 -31.07
C GLN A 32 -16.45 -14.50 -30.12
N SER A 33 -16.88 -14.51 -28.84
CA SER A 33 -16.55 -15.59 -27.90
C SER A 33 -17.72 -16.56 -27.71
N ARG A 34 -17.51 -17.83 -28.09
CA ARG A 34 -18.37 -18.97 -27.73
C ARG A 34 -18.02 -19.49 -26.34
N LYS A 35 -19.06 -19.73 -25.53
CA LYS A 35 -18.99 -20.22 -24.15
C LYS A 35 -18.85 -21.75 -24.14
N ARG A 36 -17.78 -22.29 -23.54
CA ARG A 36 -17.71 -23.71 -23.12
C ARG A 36 -17.69 -23.76 -21.60
N ARG A 37 -18.57 -24.59 -21.03
CA ARG A 37 -18.71 -24.85 -19.59
C ARG A 37 -17.75 -26.00 -19.23
N ALA A 38 -16.83 -25.77 -18.30
CA ALA A 38 -16.08 -26.83 -17.63
C ALA A 38 -16.74 -27.10 -16.26
N GLY A 39 -16.82 -28.37 -15.88
CA GLY A 39 -17.43 -28.85 -14.63
C GLY A 39 -16.57 -28.54 -13.39
N SER A 40 -17.24 -28.47 -12.24
CA SER A 40 -16.65 -28.09 -10.95
C SER A 40 -15.82 -29.23 -10.32
N PRO A 41 -14.63 -28.95 -9.74
CA PRO A 41 -13.91 -29.91 -8.90
C PRO A 41 -14.51 -29.99 -7.48
N PRO A 42 -14.17 -31.04 -6.70
CA PRO A 42 -14.78 -31.31 -5.41
C PRO A 42 -14.28 -30.37 -4.30
N SER A 43 -15.21 -30.00 -3.43
CA SER A 43 -15.06 -29.06 -2.32
C SER A 43 -14.50 -29.72 -1.07
N THR A 44 -13.20 -29.62 -0.86
CA THR A 44 -12.57 -29.76 0.48
C THR A 44 -11.24 -29.02 0.46
N GLY A 45 -11.23 -27.78 0.92
CA GLY A 45 -10.04 -26.95 1.07
C GLY A 45 -10.43 -25.68 1.81
N ALA A 46 -9.59 -25.22 2.73
CA ALA A 46 -9.73 -23.90 3.34
C ALA A 46 -9.92 -22.85 2.23
N ASP A 47 -10.66 -21.78 2.51
CA ASP A 47 -10.85 -20.69 1.54
C ASP A 47 -9.54 -19.91 1.36
N THR A 48 -8.58 -20.48 0.62
CA THR A 48 -7.26 -19.90 0.32
C THR A 48 -7.36 -18.61 -0.51
N THR A 49 -8.58 -18.18 -0.87
CA THR A 49 -8.81 -16.97 -1.63
C THR A 49 -8.73 -15.69 -0.80
N ILE A 50 -8.91 -15.77 0.52
CA ILE A 50 -8.84 -14.63 1.42
C ILE A 50 -7.55 -14.74 2.25
N PRO A 51 -6.70 -13.70 2.29
CA PRO A 51 -5.51 -13.75 3.10
C PRO A 51 -5.83 -13.74 4.60
N ASN A 52 -5.00 -14.39 5.40
CA ASN A 52 -5.22 -14.56 6.85
C ASN A 52 -5.35 -13.23 7.62
N ASN A 53 -4.67 -12.20 7.15
CA ASN A 53 -4.69 -10.85 7.72
C ASN A 53 -5.70 -9.89 7.05
N TRP A 54 -6.69 -10.41 6.32
CA TRP A 54 -7.67 -9.60 5.58
C TRP A 54 -8.46 -8.63 6.48
N GLU A 55 -8.87 -9.07 7.68
CA GLU A 55 -9.60 -8.21 8.63
C GLU A 55 -8.71 -7.07 9.11
N GLU A 56 -7.48 -7.36 9.55
CA GLU A 56 -6.49 -6.36 10.01
C GLU A 56 -6.19 -5.32 8.93
N ILE A 57 -6.04 -5.76 7.66
CA ILE A 57 -5.85 -4.86 6.52
C ILE A 57 -7.05 -3.92 6.38
N ASN A 58 -8.28 -4.45 6.38
CA ASN A 58 -9.48 -3.63 6.19
C ASN A 58 -9.73 -2.67 7.35
N GLU A 59 -9.51 -3.11 8.59
CA GLU A 59 -9.59 -2.25 9.77
C GLU A 59 -8.61 -1.09 9.66
N THR A 60 -7.36 -1.37 9.28
CA THR A 60 -6.31 -0.36 9.11
C THR A 60 -6.69 0.65 8.02
N LEU A 61 -7.17 0.19 6.87
CA LEU A 61 -7.58 1.07 5.77
C LEU A 61 -8.82 1.91 6.09
N ALA A 62 -9.67 1.45 7.02
CA ALA A 62 -10.88 2.15 7.45
C ALA A 62 -10.62 3.20 8.55
N ARG A 63 -9.43 3.21 9.17
CA ARG A 63 -9.10 4.17 10.24
C ARG A 63 -9.21 5.61 9.73
N PRO A 64 -9.78 6.55 10.51
CA PRO A 64 -9.83 7.95 10.12
C PRO A 64 -8.43 8.58 10.02
N ARG A 65 -8.18 9.40 8.99
CA ARG A 65 -7.00 10.28 8.92
C ARG A 65 -7.36 11.74 9.17
N LEU A 66 -6.49 12.44 9.90
CA LEU A 66 -6.60 13.89 10.13
C LEU A 66 -6.54 14.69 8.81
N SER A 67 -5.76 14.23 7.81
CA SER A 67 -5.64 14.84 6.48
C SER A 67 -7.00 14.97 5.77
N LEU A 68 -7.92 14.05 6.02
CA LEU A 68 -9.24 14.00 5.39
C LEU A 68 -10.38 14.37 6.35
N SER A 69 -10.04 14.89 7.52
CA SER A 69 -11.03 15.46 8.46
C SER A 69 -11.80 16.60 7.81
N PRO A 70 -13.04 16.88 8.25
CA PRO A 70 -13.85 17.95 7.67
C PRO A 70 -13.21 19.35 7.68
N SER A 71 -12.31 19.60 8.63
CA SER A 71 -11.57 20.86 8.76
C SER A 71 -10.37 20.95 7.81
N LYS A 72 -9.76 19.82 7.43
CA LYS A 72 -8.58 19.77 6.54
C LYS A 72 -8.96 19.55 5.08
N PHE A 73 -9.96 18.69 4.81
CA PHE A 73 -10.45 18.43 3.46
C PHE A 73 -11.87 18.98 3.28
N SER A 74 -11.97 20.17 2.69
CA SER A 74 -13.23 20.89 2.52
C SER A 74 -14.03 20.47 1.27
N LEU A 75 -15.29 20.93 1.17
CA LEU A 75 -16.12 20.76 -0.02
C LEU A 75 -15.47 21.34 -1.29
N GLU A 76 -14.65 22.40 -1.16
CA GLU A 76 -13.93 22.98 -2.29
C GLU A 76 -12.86 22.04 -2.85
N HIS A 77 -12.16 21.28 -2.00
CA HIS A 77 -11.21 20.27 -2.45
C HIS A 77 -11.93 19.16 -3.22
N PHE A 78 -13.09 18.71 -2.74
CA PHE A 78 -13.92 17.76 -3.46
C PHE A 78 -14.42 18.30 -4.81
N ARG A 79 -14.82 19.58 -4.87
CA ARG A 79 -15.18 20.24 -6.15
C ARG A 79 -13.99 20.31 -7.10
N LYS A 80 -12.78 20.57 -6.59
CA LYS A 80 -11.53 20.53 -7.37
C LYS A 80 -11.32 19.13 -7.96
N PHE A 81 -11.46 18.08 -7.14
CA PHE A 81 -11.41 16.69 -7.60
C PHE A 81 -12.42 16.42 -8.71
N LYS A 82 -13.71 16.73 -8.51
CA LYS A 82 -14.73 16.49 -9.55
C LYS A 82 -14.43 17.20 -10.86
N ARG A 83 -13.92 18.44 -10.80
CA ARG A 83 -13.51 19.19 -11.99
C ARG A 83 -12.31 18.54 -12.69
N ALA A 84 -11.33 18.05 -11.94
CA ALA A 84 -10.19 17.35 -12.49
C ALA A 84 -10.61 16.02 -13.16
N ASP A 85 -11.39 15.19 -12.46
CA ASP A 85 -11.93 13.91 -12.96
C ASP A 85 -12.73 14.12 -14.25
N THR A 86 -13.62 15.11 -14.29
CA THR A 86 -14.43 15.41 -15.49
C THR A 86 -13.60 15.91 -16.67
N ARG A 87 -12.48 16.60 -16.42
CA ARG A 87 -11.63 17.18 -17.48
C ARG A 87 -10.56 16.22 -17.98
N ALA A 88 -10.25 15.17 -17.22
CA ALA A 88 -9.24 14.21 -17.58
C ALA A 88 -9.71 13.38 -18.78
N SER A 89 -9.13 13.62 -19.96
CA SER A 89 -9.52 12.95 -21.20
C SER A 89 -8.71 11.69 -21.50
N LYS A 90 -7.54 11.54 -20.87
CA LYS A 90 -6.59 10.43 -21.05
C LYS A 90 -5.95 10.07 -19.72
N GLU A 91 -5.14 9.01 -19.74
CA GLU A 91 -4.42 8.48 -18.57
C GLU A 91 -3.49 9.52 -17.92
N GLN A 92 -2.67 10.21 -18.72
CA GLN A 92 -1.73 11.20 -18.19
C GLN A 92 -2.41 12.36 -17.42
N PRO A 93 -3.53 12.95 -17.89
CA PRO A 93 -4.30 13.90 -17.07
C PRO A 93 -4.88 13.31 -15.78
N VAL A 94 -5.22 12.01 -15.76
CA VAL A 94 -5.67 11.34 -14.53
C VAL A 94 -4.51 11.28 -13.53
N THR A 95 -3.36 10.74 -13.93
CA THR A 95 -2.19 10.59 -13.05
C THR A 95 -1.66 11.94 -12.56
N THR A 96 -1.63 12.97 -13.41
CA THR A 96 -1.04 14.27 -13.03
C THR A 96 -1.99 15.27 -12.39
N SER A 97 -3.31 15.12 -12.54
CA SER A 97 -4.29 16.11 -12.03
C SER A 97 -5.32 15.55 -11.07
N VAL A 98 -5.62 14.26 -11.13
CA VAL A 98 -6.67 13.62 -10.32
C VAL A 98 -6.05 12.89 -9.13
N ILE A 99 -5.09 12.00 -9.40
CA ILE A 99 -4.41 11.20 -8.38
C ILE A 99 -3.77 12.05 -7.28
N PRO A 100 -3.10 13.19 -7.56
CA PRO A 100 -2.47 13.99 -6.51
C PRO A 100 -3.48 14.64 -5.54
N ILE A 101 -4.77 14.67 -5.86
CA ILE A 101 -5.83 15.14 -4.94
C ILE A 101 -6.28 14.03 -3.98
N ILE A 102 -6.10 12.77 -4.38
CA ILE A 102 -6.41 11.58 -3.58
C ILE A 102 -5.23 11.25 -2.65
N GLU A 103 -4.02 11.47 -3.14
CA GLU A 103 -2.77 11.21 -2.41
C GLU A 103 -2.62 12.11 -1.18
N SER A 104 -1.88 11.59 -0.21
CA SER A 104 -1.33 12.41 0.87
C SER A 104 0.04 12.92 0.45
N ASP A 105 0.50 14.00 1.07
CA ASP A 105 1.91 14.35 1.01
C ASP A 105 2.72 13.16 1.55
N VAL A 106 3.62 12.63 0.73
CA VAL A 106 4.56 11.58 1.13
C VAL A 106 5.67 12.26 1.94
N ASP A 107 6.05 11.65 3.07
CA ASP A 107 7.05 12.24 3.97
C ASP A 107 8.44 12.35 3.31
N ASP A 108 8.85 11.31 2.56
CA ASP A 108 10.05 11.32 1.73
C ASP A 108 9.70 10.96 0.28
N PRO A 109 9.85 11.88 -0.70
CA PRO A 109 9.54 11.60 -2.10
C PRO A 109 10.39 10.48 -2.71
N LYS A 110 11.53 10.10 -2.11
CA LYS A 110 12.35 8.98 -2.56
C LYS A 110 11.73 7.61 -2.33
N CYS A 111 10.72 7.54 -1.47
CA CYS A 111 9.98 6.31 -1.29
C CYS A 111 9.03 6.06 -2.47
N ALA A 112 8.65 7.09 -3.23
CA ALA A 112 7.75 6.96 -4.36
C ALA A 112 8.49 6.82 -5.69
N GLY A 113 7.93 6.02 -6.59
CA GLY A 113 8.32 5.97 -8.00
C GLY A 113 7.10 6.17 -8.92
N GLU A 114 7.30 6.85 -10.05
CA GLU A 114 6.23 7.14 -11.02
C GLU A 114 6.65 6.76 -12.45
N GLY A 115 5.90 5.87 -13.09
CA GLY A 115 6.04 5.58 -14.52
C GLY A 115 7.38 4.98 -14.93
N TYR A 116 8.05 4.25 -14.04
CA TYR A 116 9.31 3.56 -14.32
C TYR A 116 9.09 2.06 -14.56
N PRO A 117 9.71 1.47 -15.59
CA PRO A 117 9.74 0.02 -15.74
C PRO A 117 10.50 -0.61 -14.57
N LEU A 118 9.93 -1.66 -13.98
CA LEU A 118 10.56 -2.46 -12.92
C LEU A 118 11.54 -3.47 -13.56
N GLY A 119 12.51 -2.95 -14.31
CA GLY A 119 13.32 -3.75 -15.24
C GLY A 119 14.43 -4.57 -14.62
N ASN A 120 14.75 -4.35 -13.34
CA ASN A 120 15.71 -5.17 -12.60
C ASN A 120 15.04 -6.38 -11.91
N ILE A 121 13.70 -6.40 -11.80
CA ILE A 121 12.97 -7.51 -11.19
C ILE A 121 12.91 -8.69 -12.16
N ALA A 122 13.25 -9.88 -11.68
CA ALA A 122 13.12 -11.13 -12.43
C ALA A 122 11.70 -11.30 -12.99
N PRO A 123 11.48 -11.91 -14.16
CA PRO A 123 10.13 -12.14 -14.66
C PRO A 123 9.37 -13.15 -13.79
N LEU A 124 8.03 -13.05 -13.75
CA LEU A 124 7.16 -14.09 -13.15
C LEU A 124 6.94 -15.28 -14.10
N THR A 125 7.25 -15.12 -15.38
CA THR A 125 7.06 -16.11 -16.44
C THR A 125 8.39 -16.37 -17.17
N ASP A 126 8.33 -16.92 -18.38
CA ASP A 126 9.45 -17.13 -19.30
C ASP A 126 10.17 -15.86 -19.80
N GLY A 127 9.79 -14.67 -19.31
CA GLY A 127 10.39 -13.39 -19.69
C GLY A 127 9.87 -12.80 -21.00
N THR A 128 8.83 -13.37 -21.60
CA THR A 128 8.20 -12.82 -22.82
C THR A 128 7.25 -11.65 -22.54
N LEU A 129 6.71 -11.58 -21.32
CA LEU A 129 5.85 -10.48 -20.89
C LEU A 129 6.66 -9.19 -20.74
N ALA A 130 6.05 -8.07 -21.13
CA ALA A 130 6.62 -6.76 -20.90
C ALA A 130 6.87 -6.53 -19.40
N GLN A 131 7.93 -5.79 -19.09
CA GLN A 131 8.24 -5.38 -17.73
C GLN A 131 7.08 -4.57 -17.15
N ALA A 132 6.77 -4.79 -15.87
CA ALA A 132 5.79 -4.00 -15.15
C ALA A 132 6.20 -2.53 -15.18
N LYS A 133 5.24 -1.64 -15.37
CA LYS A 133 5.44 -0.21 -15.36
C LYS A 133 4.25 0.44 -14.66
N PRO A 134 4.18 0.35 -13.33
CA PRO A 134 3.10 0.95 -12.56
C PRO A 134 3.05 2.46 -12.82
N ASP A 135 1.86 3.04 -12.75
CA ASP A 135 1.73 4.50 -12.80
C ASP A 135 2.46 5.09 -11.59
N HIS A 136 2.04 4.72 -10.37
CA HIS A 136 2.77 5.03 -9.14
C HIS A 136 3.09 3.75 -8.36
N PHE A 137 4.20 3.75 -7.64
CA PHE A 137 4.53 2.71 -6.67
C PHE A 137 5.29 3.30 -5.48
N TYR A 138 5.24 2.58 -4.37
CA TYR A 138 5.76 2.99 -3.07
C TYR A 138 6.52 1.84 -2.43
N GLY A 139 7.65 2.14 -1.81
CA GLY A 139 8.57 1.14 -1.27
C GLY A 139 9.53 1.68 -0.21
N ALA A 140 10.31 0.78 0.37
CA ALA A 140 11.31 1.13 1.36
C ALA A 140 12.51 1.85 0.72
N LEU A 141 13.21 2.69 1.48
CA LEU A 141 14.45 3.31 1.01
C LEU A 141 15.59 2.30 1.04
N PRO A 142 16.48 2.28 0.03
CA PRO A 142 17.61 1.36 0.02
C PRO A 142 18.46 1.39 1.30
N GLU A 143 18.58 2.52 1.99
CA GLU A 143 19.33 2.67 3.24
C GLU A 143 18.69 1.95 4.45
N GLN A 144 17.41 1.53 4.35
CA GLN A 144 16.69 0.83 5.41
C GLN A 144 17.01 -0.67 5.46
N LEU A 145 17.75 -1.21 4.49
CA LEU A 145 18.09 -2.63 4.42
C LEU A 145 19.59 -2.83 4.26
N ASP A 146 20.10 -3.83 4.97
CA ASP A 146 21.51 -4.19 4.91
C ASP A 146 21.97 -4.43 3.45
N ARG A 147 23.19 -3.98 3.18
CA ARG A 147 23.73 -4.00 1.81
C ARG A 147 23.92 -5.43 1.29
N GLN A 148 24.25 -6.38 2.14
CA GLN A 148 24.40 -7.78 1.73
C GLN A 148 23.05 -8.34 1.28
N ILE A 149 21.99 -8.15 2.08
CA ILE A 149 20.64 -8.61 1.74
C ILE A 149 20.16 -7.98 0.42
N ARG A 150 20.41 -6.67 0.25
CA ARG A 150 20.09 -5.97 -1.01
C ARG A 150 20.78 -6.57 -2.23
N ASN A 151 22.06 -6.93 -2.10
CA ASN A 151 22.81 -7.51 -3.20
C ASN A 151 22.32 -8.94 -3.52
N GLU A 152 22.03 -9.73 -2.49
CA GLU A 152 21.60 -11.13 -2.65
C GLU A 152 20.17 -11.26 -3.21
N LEU A 153 19.28 -10.33 -2.84
CA LEU A 153 17.87 -10.32 -3.30
C LEU A 153 17.60 -9.30 -4.41
N CYS A 154 18.64 -8.76 -5.04
CA CYS A 154 18.56 -7.60 -5.94
C CYS A 154 17.46 -7.74 -7.02
N ASP A 155 17.36 -8.92 -7.63
CA ASP A 155 16.40 -9.27 -8.69
C ASP A 155 14.95 -9.49 -8.19
N TYR A 156 14.71 -9.42 -6.88
CA TYR A 156 13.36 -9.52 -6.28
C TYR A 156 12.89 -8.24 -5.64
N ILE A 157 13.81 -7.40 -5.15
CA ILE A 157 13.46 -6.23 -4.33
C ILE A 157 13.95 -4.91 -4.91
N ILE A 158 14.91 -4.88 -5.82
CA ILE A 158 15.37 -3.62 -6.40
C ILE A 158 14.67 -3.44 -7.74
N PRO A 159 13.74 -2.47 -7.90
CA PRO A 159 12.95 -2.35 -9.11
C PRO A 159 13.75 -1.90 -10.33
N SER A 160 14.78 -1.10 -10.12
CA SER A 160 15.58 -0.46 -11.16
C SER A 160 17.01 -0.30 -10.70
N THR A 161 17.94 -0.23 -11.64
CA THR A 161 19.35 0.08 -11.37
C THR A 161 19.60 1.58 -11.13
N GLN A 162 18.55 2.41 -11.07
CA GLN A 162 18.66 3.80 -10.67
C GLN A 162 18.64 3.89 -9.14
N ASP A 163 19.64 4.56 -8.57
CA ASP A 163 19.89 4.56 -7.12
C ASP A 163 18.90 5.44 -6.33
N ASP A 164 18.06 6.23 -7.00
CA ASP A 164 17.11 7.17 -6.41
C ASP A 164 15.68 6.61 -6.28
N LEU A 165 15.43 5.40 -6.78
CA LEU A 165 14.13 4.73 -6.68
C LEU A 165 14.01 3.87 -5.41
N PRO A 166 12.79 3.72 -4.87
CA PRO A 166 12.57 2.88 -3.70
C PRO A 166 12.85 1.42 -4.01
N MET A 167 13.27 0.67 -3.00
CA MET A 167 13.31 -0.79 -3.02
C MET A 167 12.02 -1.40 -2.44
N VAL A 168 11.84 -2.69 -2.65
CA VAL A 168 10.73 -3.48 -2.11
C VAL A 168 9.37 -2.81 -2.39
N PRO A 169 9.03 -2.59 -3.68
CA PRO A 169 7.77 -1.96 -4.00
C PRO A 169 6.62 -2.85 -3.50
N SER A 170 5.79 -2.31 -2.61
CA SER A 170 4.74 -3.06 -1.90
C SER A 170 3.37 -2.40 -2.01
N VAL A 171 3.30 -1.17 -2.52
CA VAL A 171 2.05 -0.49 -2.85
C VAL A 171 2.12 0.06 -4.26
N PHE A 172 1.10 -0.21 -5.06
CA PHE A 172 1.05 0.14 -6.48
C PHE A 172 -0.27 0.82 -6.86
N LEU A 173 -0.23 1.66 -7.89
CA LEU A 173 -1.40 2.28 -8.51
C LEU A 173 -1.35 2.10 -10.04
N GLU A 174 -2.48 1.68 -10.58
CA GLU A 174 -2.77 1.64 -12.02
C GLU A 174 -4.01 2.50 -12.32
N ALA A 175 -3.78 3.67 -12.89
CA ALA A 175 -4.80 4.60 -13.31
C ALA A 175 -5.08 4.42 -14.80
N LYS A 176 -6.33 4.67 -15.20
CA LYS A 176 -6.71 4.73 -16.62
C LYS A 176 -7.58 5.94 -16.87
N GLY A 177 -7.39 6.54 -18.04
CA GLY A 177 -8.28 7.58 -18.56
C GLY A 177 -9.69 7.05 -18.83
N PRO A 178 -10.65 7.92 -19.16
CA PRO A 178 -12.05 7.53 -19.40
C PRO A 178 -12.23 6.55 -20.58
N ASP A 179 -11.33 6.62 -21.57
CA ASP A 179 -11.32 5.70 -22.73
C ASP A 179 -10.48 4.44 -22.46
N GLY A 180 -9.81 4.36 -21.32
CA GLY A 180 -9.00 3.22 -20.94
C GLY A 180 -9.86 2.04 -20.50
N PHE A 181 -9.29 0.83 -20.55
CA PHE A 181 -10.02 -0.36 -20.14
C PHE A 181 -9.71 -0.70 -18.69
N LEU A 182 -10.74 -0.67 -17.82
CA LEU A 182 -10.62 -1.13 -16.43
C LEU A 182 -10.04 -2.55 -16.34
N ALA A 183 -10.37 -3.44 -17.29
CA ALA A 183 -9.83 -4.79 -17.34
C ALA A 183 -8.31 -4.82 -17.54
N VAL A 184 -7.75 -3.84 -18.26
CA VAL A 184 -6.29 -3.70 -18.43
C VAL A 184 -5.67 -3.23 -17.11
N ALA A 185 -6.21 -2.20 -16.47
CA ALA A 185 -5.76 -1.74 -15.15
C ALA A 185 -5.76 -2.86 -14.09
N THR A 186 -6.83 -3.66 -14.04
CA THR A 186 -6.92 -4.78 -13.10
C THR A 186 -5.88 -5.86 -13.37
N ARG A 187 -5.52 -6.12 -14.63
CA ARG A 187 -4.46 -7.08 -14.99
C ARG A 187 -3.07 -6.55 -14.63
N GLN A 188 -2.80 -5.27 -14.90
CA GLN A 188 -1.54 -4.63 -14.50
C GLN A 188 -1.41 -4.63 -12.98
N ALA A 189 -2.44 -4.20 -12.24
CA ALA A 189 -2.46 -4.23 -10.78
C ALA A 189 -2.27 -5.65 -10.20
N CYS A 190 -2.74 -6.69 -10.90
CA CYS A 190 -2.49 -8.08 -10.52
C CYS A 190 -1.02 -8.49 -10.74
N TYR A 191 -0.43 -8.06 -11.85
CA TYR A 191 0.96 -8.35 -12.18
C TYR A 191 1.92 -7.64 -11.23
N ASP A 192 1.72 -6.33 -11.01
CA ASP A 192 2.50 -5.53 -10.06
C ASP A 192 2.38 -6.10 -8.64
N GLY A 193 1.16 -6.46 -8.23
CA GLY A 193 0.89 -7.07 -6.93
C GLY A 193 1.65 -8.37 -6.71
N ALA A 194 1.79 -9.21 -7.74
CA ALA A 194 2.56 -10.44 -7.65
C ALA A 194 4.06 -10.21 -7.61
N LEU A 195 4.58 -9.22 -8.33
CA LEU A 195 5.99 -8.83 -8.24
C LEU A 195 6.32 -8.35 -6.82
N GLY A 196 5.50 -7.45 -6.27
CA GLY A 196 5.65 -6.97 -4.90
C GLY A 196 5.54 -8.09 -3.88
N ALA A 197 4.54 -8.98 -4.01
CA ALA A 197 4.35 -10.08 -3.07
C ALA A 197 5.51 -11.08 -3.11
N ARG A 198 6.10 -11.34 -4.30
CA ARG A 198 7.31 -12.15 -4.41
C ARG A 198 8.51 -11.48 -3.74
N GLY A 199 8.69 -10.19 -3.91
CA GLY A 199 9.75 -9.42 -3.24
C GLY A 199 9.63 -9.48 -1.72
N MET A 200 8.41 -9.28 -1.19
CA MET A 200 8.12 -9.41 0.24
C MET A 200 8.40 -10.82 0.77
N HIS A 201 7.99 -11.84 0.02
CA HIS A 201 8.22 -13.23 0.40
C HIS A 201 9.70 -13.62 0.36
N ALA A 202 10.47 -13.12 -0.62
CA ALA A 202 11.91 -13.34 -0.70
C ALA A 202 12.63 -12.77 0.53
N LEU A 203 12.23 -11.57 0.98
CA LEU A 203 12.73 -10.97 2.22
C LEU A 203 12.37 -11.78 3.46
N GLN A 204 11.10 -12.18 3.59
CA GLN A 204 10.64 -12.95 4.74
C GLN A 204 11.32 -14.31 4.83
N SER A 205 11.65 -14.91 3.69
CA SER A 205 12.31 -16.21 3.61
C SER A 205 13.84 -16.13 3.74
N TYR A 206 14.41 -14.92 3.74
CA TYR A 206 15.84 -14.74 3.86
C TYR A 206 16.34 -15.30 5.20
N GLN A 207 17.25 -16.28 5.13
CA GLN A 207 17.85 -16.95 6.28
C GLN A 207 16.89 -17.67 7.24
N GLN A 208 15.64 -17.95 6.84
CA GLN A 208 14.82 -18.86 7.61
C GLN A 208 15.38 -20.29 7.52
N ASP A 209 15.65 -20.90 8.67
CA ASP A 209 15.92 -22.32 8.76
C ASP A 209 14.74 -23.07 8.11
N GLY A 210 15.02 -23.88 7.09
CA GLY A 210 14.02 -24.55 6.22
C GLY A 210 13.04 -25.52 6.91
N SER A 211 12.91 -25.41 8.23
CA SER A 211 11.92 -26.05 9.10
C SER A 211 10.58 -25.30 9.19
N ARG A 212 10.53 -23.99 8.92
CA ARG A 212 9.29 -23.18 8.97
C ARG A 212 8.86 -22.78 7.55
N SER A 213 7.61 -23.09 7.18
CA SER A 213 7.05 -22.60 5.92
C SER A 213 6.89 -21.07 6.02
N THR A 214 7.44 -20.36 5.05
CA THR A 214 7.31 -18.91 4.87
C THR A 214 6.01 -18.53 4.17
N TYR A 215 5.18 -19.52 3.82
CA TYR A 215 3.85 -19.34 3.24
C TYR A 215 2.81 -19.29 4.34
N ASP A 216 2.59 -18.09 4.88
CA ASP A 216 1.63 -17.86 5.96
C ASP A 216 0.22 -17.50 5.47
N ASN A 217 0.01 -17.46 4.14
CA ASN A 217 -1.20 -16.99 3.47
C ASN A 217 -1.63 -15.57 3.89
N SER A 218 -0.72 -14.72 4.38
CA SER A 218 -0.97 -13.31 4.64
C SER A 218 -0.57 -12.47 3.43
N ALA A 219 -1.25 -11.35 3.25
CA ALA A 219 -0.94 -10.42 2.17
C ALA A 219 -0.12 -9.24 2.69
N TYR A 220 1.00 -8.95 2.02
CA TYR A 220 1.90 -7.84 2.37
C TYR A 220 2.00 -6.76 1.28
N THR A 221 1.29 -6.97 0.17
CA THR A 221 1.28 -6.07 -0.97
C THR A 221 -0.12 -5.55 -1.22
N LEU A 222 -0.24 -4.25 -1.49
CA LEU A 222 -1.48 -3.61 -1.88
C LEU A 222 -1.37 -3.07 -3.30
N THR A 223 -2.42 -3.22 -4.07
CA THR A 223 -2.53 -2.58 -5.39
C THR A 223 -3.82 -1.82 -5.49
N SER A 224 -3.81 -0.73 -6.23
CA SER A 224 -4.97 0.13 -6.42
C SER A 224 -5.22 0.36 -7.90
N THR A 225 -6.48 0.48 -8.28
CA THR A 225 -6.85 0.94 -9.62
C THR A 225 -7.72 2.18 -9.53
N TYR A 226 -7.47 3.16 -10.40
CA TYR A 226 -8.34 4.31 -10.57
C TYR A 226 -8.88 4.38 -12.00
N HIS A 227 -10.20 4.36 -12.17
CA HIS A 227 -10.83 4.48 -13.48
C HIS A 227 -12.23 5.10 -13.37
N GLY A 228 -12.50 6.13 -14.17
CA GLY A 228 -13.82 6.76 -14.27
C GLY A 228 -14.40 7.22 -12.93
N GLY A 229 -13.58 7.87 -12.09
CA GLY A 229 -14.01 8.30 -10.77
C GLY A 229 -14.16 7.20 -9.73
N THR A 230 -13.77 5.95 -10.04
CA THR A 230 -13.83 4.82 -9.11
C THR A 230 -12.43 4.39 -8.71
N LEU A 231 -12.18 4.35 -7.39
CA LEU A 231 -10.98 3.77 -6.80
C LEU A 231 -11.31 2.36 -6.30
N LYS A 232 -10.45 1.39 -6.60
CA LYS A 232 -10.52 0.03 -6.04
C LYS A 232 -9.18 -0.33 -5.43
N LEU A 233 -9.22 -0.98 -4.26
CA LEU A 233 -8.03 -1.50 -3.58
C LEU A 233 -8.08 -3.02 -3.57
N TYR A 234 -6.92 -3.62 -3.74
CA TYR A 234 -6.67 -5.04 -3.77
C TYR A 234 -5.47 -5.36 -2.88
N THR A 235 -5.33 -6.62 -2.52
CA THR A 235 -4.14 -7.16 -1.87
C THR A 235 -3.73 -8.45 -2.55
N THR A 236 -2.44 -8.78 -2.50
CA THR A 236 -1.91 -10.00 -3.12
C THR A 236 -1.10 -10.80 -2.10
N HIS A 237 -1.39 -12.09 -1.98
CA HIS A 237 -0.61 -13.05 -1.20
C HIS A 237 -0.17 -14.25 -2.05
N LEU A 238 0.83 -14.97 -1.54
CA LEU A 238 1.31 -16.22 -2.12
C LEU A 238 0.66 -17.39 -1.40
N THR A 239 0.40 -18.47 -2.13
CA THR A 239 0.05 -19.77 -1.56
C THR A 239 1.15 -20.77 -1.80
N GLU A 240 1.35 -21.67 -0.83
CA GLU A 240 2.33 -22.74 -0.92
C GLU A 240 2.06 -23.63 -2.16
N PRO A 241 3.08 -23.95 -2.97
CA PRO A 241 2.93 -24.87 -4.09
C PRO A 241 2.49 -26.27 -3.62
N GLU A 242 1.52 -26.88 -4.31
CA GLU A 242 1.05 -28.23 -3.98
C GLU A 242 2.14 -29.32 -4.15
N ASP A 243 3.07 -29.10 -5.10
CA ASP A 243 4.12 -30.05 -5.46
C ASP A 243 5.52 -29.41 -5.38
N ARG A 244 6.52 -30.20 -4.98
CA ARG A 244 7.93 -29.79 -5.05
C ARG A 244 8.31 -29.48 -6.50
N GLY A 245 8.65 -28.22 -6.77
CA GLY A 245 9.06 -27.74 -8.09
C GLY A 245 7.98 -26.99 -8.88
N ARG A 246 6.75 -26.87 -8.35
CA ARG A 246 5.79 -25.89 -8.86
C ARG A 246 6.14 -24.49 -8.37
N LEU A 247 5.88 -23.49 -9.20
CA LEU A 247 5.92 -22.09 -8.79
C LEU A 247 4.76 -21.78 -7.83
N PRO A 248 4.95 -20.86 -6.88
CA PRO A 248 3.86 -20.40 -6.02
C PRO A 248 2.75 -19.75 -6.85
N GLU A 249 1.52 -19.87 -6.37
CA GLU A 249 0.41 -19.12 -6.94
C GLU A 249 0.28 -17.77 -6.25
N TYR A 250 -0.09 -16.76 -7.03
CA TYR A 250 -0.36 -15.41 -6.54
C TYR A 250 -1.86 -15.17 -6.61
N ILE A 251 -2.46 -14.80 -5.48
CA ILE A 251 -3.89 -14.57 -5.35
C ILE A 251 -4.11 -13.09 -5.07
N MET A 252 -4.73 -12.39 -6.03
CA MET A 252 -5.17 -11.01 -5.84
C MET A 252 -6.63 -11.00 -5.35
N THR A 253 -6.85 -10.35 -4.21
CA THR A 253 -8.15 -10.25 -3.54
C THR A 253 -8.59 -8.80 -3.42
N GLN A 254 -9.79 -8.48 -3.88
CA GLN A 254 -10.34 -7.13 -3.76
C GLN A 254 -10.69 -6.84 -2.29
N LEU A 255 -10.16 -5.73 -1.77
CA LEU A 255 -10.47 -5.26 -0.43
C LEU A 255 -11.75 -4.43 -0.45
N ASN A 256 -11.81 -3.40 -1.30
CA ASN A 256 -12.98 -2.51 -1.39
C ASN A 256 -12.98 -1.67 -2.68
N ALA A 257 -14.08 -0.94 -2.90
CA ALA A 257 -14.25 -0.02 -4.01
C ALA A 257 -15.07 1.22 -3.60
N TRP A 258 -14.68 2.39 -4.10
CA TRP A 258 -15.32 3.67 -3.82
C TRP A 258 -15.60 4.45 -5.10
N GLY A 259 -16.86 4.81 -5.31
CA GLY A 259 -17.27 5.79 -6.33
C GLY A 259 -16.94 7.21 -5.87
N MET A 260 -15.68 7.60 -6.04
CA MET A 260 -15.09 8.83 -5.50
C MET A 260 -15.75 10.10 -6.02
N ASN A 261 -16.35 10.10 -7.22
CA ASN A 261 -16.98 11.29 -7.82
C ASN A 261 -18.45 11.52 -7.45
N GLY A 262 -19.06 10.58 -6.71
CA GLY A 262 -20.46 10.64 -6.30
C GLY A 262 -20.72 11.69 -5.22
N ASN A 263 -20.09 11.54 -4.06
CA ASN A 263 -20.27 12.44 -2.90
C ASN A 263 -18.99 12.55 -2.06
N LEU A 264 -18.94 13.60 -1.23
CA LEU A 264 -17.79 13.94 -0.38
C LEU A 264 -17.45 12.86 0.65
N GLU A 265 -18.44 12.15 1.18
CA GLU A 265 -18.23 11.12 2.19
C GLU A 265 -17.53 9.90 1.58
N THR A 266 -18.03 9.40 0.45
CA THR A 266 -17.41 8.29 -0.30
C THR A 266 -16.01 8.67 -0.76
N PHE A 267 -15.81 9.92 -1.22
CA PHE A 267 -14.47 10.43 -1.53
C PHE A 267 -13.53 10.32 -0.32
N ARG A 268 -13.93 10.85 0.84
CA ARG A 268 -13.10 10.81 2.04
C ARG A 268 -12.76 9.38 2.45
N ARG A 269 -13.72 8.45 2.38
CA ARG A 269 -13.48 7.04 2.73
C ARG A 269 -12.47 6.39 1.78
N GLY A 270 -12.61 6.56 0.46
CA GLY A 270 -11.68 5.96 -0.49
C GLY A 270 -10.30 6.61 -0.45
N ALA A 271 -10.21 7.94 -0.36
CA ALA A 271 -8.94 8.64 -0.19
C ALA A 271 -8.26 8.23 1.13
N CYS A 272 -9.02 8.04 2.22
CA CYS A 272 -8.47 7.63 3.51
C CYS A 272 -7.84 6.24 3.45
N ALA A 273 -8.51 5.30 2.79
CA ALA A 273 -7.98 3.97 2.53
C ALA A 273 -6.72 4.02 1.64
N TYR A 274 -6.75 4.78 0.54
CA TYR A 274 -5.59 4.90 -0.35
C TYR A 274 -4.38 5.52 0.34
N GLN A 275 -4.59 6.58 1.13
CA GLN A 275 -3.52 7.20 1.90
C GLN A 275 -2.98 6.22 2.96
N HIS A 276 -3.83 5.46 3.65
CA HIS A 276 -3.36 4.42 4.59
C HIS A 276 -2.56 3.33 3.88
N ALA A 277 -2.91 2.98 2.64
CA ALA A 277 -2.11 2.09 1.83
C ALA A 277 -0.72 2.70 1.57
N GLN A 278 -0.63 3.94 1.10
CA GLN A 278 0.64 4.65 0.89
C GLN A 278 1.51 4.67 2.14
N GLY A 279 0.96 5.02 3.29
CA GLY A 279 1.71 5.09 4.56
C GLY A 279 2.20 3.74 5.10
N LYS A 280 1.98 2.62 4.41
CA LYS A 280 2.65 1.33 4.70
C LYS A 280 4.09 1.28 4.21
N GLU A 281 4.45 2.23 3.36
CA GLU A 281 5.79 2.49 2.89
C GLU A 281 6.78 2.64 4.06
N GLY A 282 7.81 1.79 4.09
CA GLY A 282 8.93 1.92 5.03
C GLY A 282 8.84 1.16 6.37
N ARG A 283 7.84 0.30 6.63
CA ARG A 283 7.81 -0.50 7.88
C ARG A 283 8.63 -1.79 7.81
N ILE A 284 9.93 -1.71 7.49
CA ILE A 284 10.88 -2.77 7.88
C ILE A 284 11.06 -2.64 9.41
N SER A 285 10.29 -3.42 10.17
CA SER A 285 10.36 -3.38 11.63
C SER A 285 11.34 -4.46 12.12
N PRO A 286 12.46 -4.11 12.78
CA PRO A 286 13.18 -5.08 13.59
C PRO A 286 12.35 -5.33 14.85
N THR A 287 11.66 -6.47 14.90
CA THR A 287 11.11 -6.95 16.17
C THR A 287 12.14 -7.87 16.80
N VAL A 288 12.74 -7.42 17.89
CA VAL A 288 13.53 -8.26 18.78
C VAL A 288 12.57 -9.22 19.47
N ASP A 289 12.78 -10.52 19.29
CA ASP A 289 12.09 -11.53 20.07
C ASP A 289 12.72 -11.50 21.47
N ASP A 290 12.06 -10.86 22.44
CA ASP A 290 12.48 -10.78 23.84
C ASP A 290 12.23 -12.12 24.57
N SER A 291 12.67 -13.23 23.97
CA SER A 291 12.76 -14.53 24.65
C SER A 291 14.12 -15.15 24.41
N ASP A 292 15.06 -14.71 25.26
CA ASP A 292 16.08 -15.50 25.96
C ASP A 292 17.47 -14.85 25.95
N ILE A 293 17.61 -13.78 26.74
CA ILE A 293 18.93 -13.36 27.24
C ILE A 293 19.46 -14.46 28.16
N SER A 294 20.38 -15.28 27.65
CA SER A 294 21.60 -15.66 28.36
C SER A 294 22.50 -16.56 27.51
N THR A 295 23.52 -15.99 26.85
CA THR A 295 24.94 -16.18 27.19
C THR A 295 25.84 -15.72 26.04
N LEU A 296 26.78 -14.84 26.40
CA LEU A 296 27.98 -14.40 25.69
C LEU A 296 28.47 -15.29 24.53
N SER A 297 28.49 -14.76 23.30
CA SER A 297 29.66 -14.79 22.40
C SER A 297 29.42 -13.89 21.19
N ASP A 298 30.45 -13.14 20.81
CA ASP A 298 30.53 -12.36 19.57
C ASP A 298 30.26 -13.23 18.33
N GLU A 299 29.20 -12.95 17.59
CA GLU A 299 28.98 -13.19 16.15
C GLU A 299 27.73 -12.36 15.76
N ALA A 300 27.72 -11.77 14.57
CA ALA A 300 26.72 -10.78 14.16
C ALA A 300 25.27 -11.30 14.25
N GLU A 301 24.48 -10.73 15.17
CA GLU A 301 23.06 -11.03 15.32
C GLU A 301 22.28 -10.46 14.12
N TYR A 302 21.89 -11.36 13.20
CA TYR A 302 21.02 -11.07 12.08
C TYR A 302 19.62 -10.72 12.55
N SER A 303 19.13 -9.55 12.15
CA SER A 303 17.79 -9.06 12.49
C SER A 303 16.73 -9.64 11.55
N ASN A 304 15.75 -10.35 12.10
CA ASN A 304 14.54 -10.73 11.38
C ASN A 304 13.61 -9.52 11.22
N ALA A 305 13.42 -9.05 9.97
CA ALA A 305 12.44 -8.02 9.66
C ALA A 305 11.04 -8.65 9.62
N HIS A 306 10.25 -8.45 10.69
CA HIS A 306 8.85 -8.88 10.71
C HIS A 306 7.95 -7.76 10.19
N TRP A 307 7.14 -8.07 9.17
CA TRP A 307 6.19 -7.14 8.57
C TRP A 307 4.84 -7.29 9.25
N SER A 308 4.37 -6.26 9.94
CA SER A 308 3.05 -6.24 10.56
C SER A 308 2.22 -5.06 10.06
N PHE A 309 0.90 -5.24 10.03
CA PHE A 309 -0.05 -4.14 9.79
C PHE A 309 -0.42 -3.42 11.10
N ALA A 310 0.15 -3.86 12.23
CA ALA A 310 -0.04 -3.25 13.53
C ALA A 310 0.71 -1.92 13.65
N ALA A 311 -0.05 -0.86 13.97
CA ALA A 311 0.53 0.40 14.39
C ALA A 311 1.06 0.28 15.83
N THR A 312 2.28 0.75 16.09
CA THR A 312 2.67 1.19 17.43
C THR A 312 1.68 2.28 17.86
N THR A 313 0.97 2.02 18.95
CA THR A 313 0.14 3.02 19.61
C THR A 313 1.00 4.24 19.89
N GLU A 314 0.67 5.39 19.31
CA GLU A 314 1.16 6.66 19.85
C GLU A 314 0.69 6.74 21.30
N GLU A 315 1.64 6.65 22.23
CA GLU A 315 1.37 6.82 23.65
C GLU A 315 0.67 8.15 23.88
N GLY A 316 -0.54 8.06 24.44
CA GLY A 316 -1.30 9.20 24.88
C GLY A 316 -0.45 10.02 25.86
N LYS A 317 -0.39 11.33 25.63
CA LYS A 317 0.08 12.28 26.65
C LYS A 317 -0.84 12.15 27.86
N GLU A 318 -0.33 11.49 28.90
CA GLU A 318 -0.97 11.45 30.20
C GLU A 318 -1.01 12.86 30.82
N ASP A 319 -2.22 13.27 31.19
CA ASP A 319 -2.48 14.37 32.10
C ASP A 319 -1.81 14.08 33.46
N ILE A 320 -0.92 14.97 33.91
CA ILE A 320 -0.53 15.04 35.32
C ILE A 320 -0.83 16.44 35.87
N LEU A 321 -2.04 16.57 36.44
CA LEU A 321 -2.38 17.64 37.37
C LEU A 321 -1.75 17.36 38.74
N SER A 322 -0.92 18.31 39.16
CA SER A 322 -0.66 18.72 40.55
C SER A 322 0.08 17.76 41.50
N ARG A 323 1.26 18.21 41.97
CA ARG A 323 1.65 18.10 43.38
C ARG A 323 2.68 19.17 43.75
N ASN A 324 2.35 19.87 44.84
CA ASN A 324 3.08 20.98 45.44
C ASN A 324 4.51 20.64 45.88
N SER A 325 5.45 21.57 45.65
CA SER A 325 6.69 21.68 46.43
C SER A 325 7.06 23.15 46.69
N LYS A 326 6.68 23.63 47.87
CA LYS A 326 7.38 24.57 48.80
C LYS A 326 8.23 25.73 48.22
N ARG A 327 7.80 26.96 48.55
CA ARG A 327 8.62 28.20 48.57
C ARG A 327 9.82 28.12 49.54
N PRO A 328 10.80 29.01 49.36
CA PRO A 328 11.14 29.94 50.45
C PRO A 328 11.14 31.44 50.03
N ARG A 329 11.07 32.28 51.07
CA ARG A 329 10.88 33.75 51.13
C ARG A 329 12.15 34.57 50.90
N VAL A 330 12.01 35.82 50.41
CA VAL A 330 12.68 37.08 50.86
C VAL A 330 11.75 38.26 50.45
N SER A 331 10.96 38.89 51.35
CA SER A 331 11.10 40.26 51.95
C SER A 331 11.65 41.35 51.02
N SER A 332 11.25 42.62 50.95
CA SER A 332 10.34 43.54 51.65
C SER A 332 10.52 44.89 50.90
N ILE A 333 9.51 45.76 50.72
CA ILE A 333 9.35 47.06 51.39
C ILE A 333 8.33 47.84 50.53
N GLY A 334 7.36 48.49 51.16
CA GLY A 334 6.40 49.36 50.50
C GLY A 334 6.85 50.82 50.47
N GLN A 335 6.32 51.57 49.52
CA GLN A 335 6.03 53.00 49.68
C GLN A 335 5.02 53.39 48.61
N GLY A 336 3.89 53.97 49.05
CA GLY A 336 2.91 54.56 48.15
C GLY A 336 3.42 55.88 47.60
N ASP A 337 2.86 56.30 46.46
CA ASP A 337 2.50 57.69 46.26
C ASP A 337 1.43 57.86 45.18
N ILE A 338 0.58 58.83 45.48
CA ILE A 338 -0.61 59.28 44.75
C ILE A 338 -0.17 60.23 43.63
N ALA A 339 -0.63 60.02 42.40
CA ALA A 339 -0.88 61.14 41.48
C ALA A 339 -1.88 60.76 40.38
N ARG A 340 -3.04 61.41 40.44
CA ARG A 340 -4.00 61.53 39.35
C ARG A 340 -3.35 62.34 38.22
N ASN A 341 -3.61 61.98 36.97
CA ASN A 341 -3.94 62.99 35.97
C ASN A 341 -4.79 62.42 34.84
N THR A 342 -5.96 63.02 34.71
CA THR A 342 -6.95 62.88 33.66
C THR A 342 -6.62 63.90 32.58
N THR A 343 -6.47 63.50 31.32
CA THR A 343 -6.81 64.38 30.19
C THR A 343 -7.41 63.56 29.05
N ARG A 344 -8.51 64.09 28.55
CA ARG A 344 -9.56 63.55 27.69
C ARG A 344 -9.50 64.29 26.35
N TRP A 345 -9.70 63.58 25.23
CA TRP A 345 -10.32 64.00 23.94
C TRP A 345 -10.43 62.70 23.12
N ASN A 346 -11.54 62.22 22.57
CA ASN A 346 -12.94 62.65 22.47
C ASN A 346 -13.77 61.38 22.23
#